data_AF-A0A7V6HTD0-F1
#
_entry.id   AF-A0A7V6HTD0-F1
#
_cell.length_a   1.000
_cell.length_b   1.000
_cell.length_c   1.000
_cell.angle_alpha   90.00
_cell.angle_beta   90.00
_cell.angle_gamma   90.00
#
_symmetry.space_group_name_H-M   'P 1'
#
loop_
_entity.id
_entity.type
_entity.pdbx_description
1 polymer ?
#
loop_
_entity_poly.entity_id
_entity_poly.type
_entity_poly.pdbx_seq_one_letter_code
_entity_poly.pdbx_strand_id
1 'polypeptide(L)'
;MNFRTDIFSLEAPSNKKFNLVGVKMPTNIDVYFRAKQKEIIDQYAAARIFMHETETDDWKHWFNEVEDKTANEAFKFIFTSYFYESA
;
A
#
# COMPACT_ATOMS: atom_id res chain seq x y z
N MET A 1 10.82 21.09 -3.67
CA MET A 1 9.69 20.42 -4.35
C MET A 1 8.92 19.68 -3.28
N ASN A 2 7.62 19.97 -3.09
CA ASN A 2 6.82 19.34 -2.03
C ASN A 2 6.21 18.05 -2.58
N PHE A 3 6.84 16.92 -2.31
CA PHE A 3 6.30 15.61 -2.67
C PHE A 3 5.14 15.26 -1.75
N ARG A 4 4.03 14.75 -2.32
CA ARG A 4 2.96 14.14 -1.51
C ARG A 4 3.52 12.87 -0.87
N THR A 5 3.53 12.83 0.45
CA THR A 5 4.00 11.68 1.24
C THR A 5 2.87 10.68 1.50
N ASP A 6 1.63 11.16 1.57
CA ASP A 6 0.45 10.32 1.75
C ASP A 6 0.09 9.61 0.43
N ILE A 7 0.45 8.32 0.36
CA ILE A 7 0.18 7.44 -0.78
C ILE A 7 -1.32 7.19 -0.98
N PHE A 8 -2.14 7.23 0.09
CA PHE A 8 -3.57 6.95 0.02
C PHE A 8 -4.35 8.12 -0.59
N SER A 9 -3.76 9.33 -0.60
CA SER A 9 -4.31 10.49 -1.31
C SER A 9 -4.37 10.31 -2.85
N LEU A 10 -3.74 9.26 -3.40
CA LEU A 10 -3.79 8.92 -4.83
C LEU A 10 -5.09 8.22 -5.21
N GLU A 11 -5.81 7.63 -4.25
CA GLU A 11 -7.07 6.96 -4.52
C GLU A 11 -8.16 7.93 -4.97
N ALA A 12 -9.01 7.45 -5.87
CA ALA A 12 -10.20 8.20 -6.23
C ALA A 12 -11.17 8.22 -5.02
N PRO A 13 -11.81 9.36 -4.71
CA PRO A 13 -12.72 9.43 -3.58
C PRO A 13 -13.88 8.45 -3.76
N SER A 14 -14.09 7.59 -2.76
CA SER A 14 -15.11 6.53 -2.78
C SER A 14 -16.53 7.08 -2.61
N ASN A 15 -16.68 8.23 -1.95
CA ASN A 15 -17.97 8.83 -1.66
C ASN A 15 -18.15 10.15 -2.43
N LYS A 16 -18.72 10.06 -3.65
CA LYS A 16 -19.08 11.23 -4.46
C LYS A 16 -20.55 11.16 -4.87
N LYS A 17 -21.23 12.30 -4.78
CA LYS A 17 -22.53 12.51 -5.39
C LYS A 17 -22.33 13.09 -6.79
N PHE A 18 -23.05 12.56 -7.78
CA PHE A 18 -23.05 13.08 -9.13
C PHE A 18 -24.49 13.10 -9.68
N ASN A 19 -24.79 14.09 -10.51
CA ASN A 19 -26.07 14.19 -11.19
C ASN A 19 -26.08 13.22 -12.38
N LEU A 20 -27.12 12.39 -12.48
CA LEU A 20 -27.26 11.40 -13.54
C LEU A 20 -27.89 11.96 -14.83
N VAL A 21 -28.51 13.15 -14.76
CA VAL A 21 -29.20 13.76 -15.90
C VAL A 21 -28.19 14.08 -17.01
N GLY A 22 -28.36 13.45 -18.18
CA GLY A 22 -27.50 13.63 -19.35
C GLY A 22 -26.18 12.87 -19.34
N VAL A 23 -25.93 12.02 -18.34
CA VAL A 23 -24.70 11.21 -18.25
C VAL A 23 -24.83 9.96 -19.11
N LYS A 24 -23.81 9.68 -19.93
CA LYS A 24 -23.72 8.44 -20.70
C LYS A 24 -23.44 7.27 -19.77
N MET A 25 -24.12 6.15 -19.98
CA MET A 25 -23.83 4.93 -19.24
C MET A 25 -22.39 4.46 -19.50
N PRO A 26 -21.66 3.96 -18.47
CA PRO A 26 -20.33 3.41 -18.65
C PRO A 26 -20.34 2.23 -19.62
N THR A 27 -19.30 2.15 -20.44
CA THR A 27 -18.99 0.97 -21.23
C THR A 27 -18.17 -0.02 -20.43
N ASN A 28 -18.02 -1.24 -20.94
CA ASN A 28 -17.07 -2.23 -20.42
C ASN A 28 -15.63 -1.68 -20.37
N ILE A 29 -15.25 -0.84 -21.33
CA ILE A 29 -13.92 -0.22 -21.38
C ILE A 29 -13.74 0.77 -20.22
N ASP A 30 -14.75 1.58 -19.92
CA ASP A 30 -14.70 2.54 -18.80
C ASP A 30 -14.52 1.81 -17.46
N VAL A 31 -15.25 0.71 -17.26
CA VAL A 31 -15.11 -0.14 -16.06
C VAL A 31 -13.73 -0.77 -16.00
N TYR A 32 -13.22 -1.31 -17.12
CA TYR A 32 -11.89 -1.89 -17.20
C TYR A 32 -10.79 -0.90 -16.82
N PHE A 33 -10.82 0.33 -17.35
CA PHE A 33 -9.84 1.35 -17.01
C PHE A 33 -9.87 1.74 -15.53
N ARG A 34 -11.05 1.83 -14.93
CA ARG A 34 -11.19 2.13 -13.50
C ARG A 34 -10.66 0.99 -12.62
N ALA A 35 -10.91 -0.25 -13.01
CA ALA A 35 -10.34 -1.42 -12.33
C ALA A 35 -8.80 -1.44 -12.43
N LYS A 36 -8.25 -1.22 -13.63
CA LYS A 36 -6.79 -1.16 -13.83
C LYS A 36 -6.13 0.01 -13.12
N GLN A 37 -6.77 1.18 -13.10
CA GLN A 37 -6.30 2.31 -12.31
C GLN A 37 -6.20 1.95 -10.82
N LYS A 38 -7.23 1.28 -10.28
CA LYS A 38 -7.21 0.84 -8.87
C LYS A 38 -6.09 -0.15 -8.62
N GLU A 39 -5.96 -1.18 -9.46
CA GLU A 39 -4.90 -2.20 -9.36
C GLU A 39 -3.50 -1.57 -9.30
N ILE A 40 -3.22 -0.57 -10.16
CA ILE A 40 -1.92 0.12 -10.19
C ILE A 40 -1.68 0.92 -8.90
N ILE A 41 -2.70 1.61 -8.38
CA ILE A 41 -2.58 2.37 -7.13
C ILE A 41 -2.35 1.42 -5.96
N ASP A 42 -3.09 0.31 -5.89
CA ASP A 42 -2.96 -0.70 -4.84
C ASP A 42 -1.54 -1.33 -4.88
N GLN A 43 -1.02 -1.66 -6.07
CA GLN A 43 0.35 -2.16 -6.25
C GLN A 43 1.41 -1.14 -5.82
N TYR A 44 1.26 0.12 -6.23
CA TYR A 44 2.18 1.19 -5.84
C TYR A 44 2.16 1.44 -4.32
N ALA A 45 0.99 1.41 -3.70
CA ALA A 45 0.83 1.55 -2.26
C ALA A 45 1.51 0.39 -1.51
N ALA A 46 1.29 -0.85 -1.96
CA ALA A 46 1.95 -2.03 -1.41
C ALA A 46 3.48 -1.92 -1.49
N ALA A 47 4.03 -1.56 -2.65
CA ALA A 47 5.47 -1.38 -2.82
C ALA A 47 6.05 -0.29 -1.90
N ARG A 48 5.32 0.81 -1.71
CA ARG A 48 5.71 1.91 -0.80
C ARG A 48 5.72 1.47 0.66
N ILE A 49 4.70 0.72 1.08
CA ILE A 49 4.61 0.16 2.43
C ILE A 49 5.77 -0.83 2.63
N PHE A 50 5.97 -1.74 1.69
CA PHE A 50 7.08 -2.69 1.70
C PHE A 50 8.43 -1.99 1.88
N MET A 51 8.76 -0.99 1.04
CA MET A 51 10.00 -0.22 1.18
C MET A 51 10.11 0.45 2.56
N HIS A 52 9.04 1.07 3.04
CA HIS A 52 9.03 1.72 4.34
C HIS A 52 9.29 0.75 5.49
N GLU A 53 8.66 -0.43 5.47
CA GLU A 53 8.83 -1.46 6.49
C GLU A 53 10.20 -2.15 6.42
N THR A 54 10.84 -2.20 5.26
CA THR A 54 12.22 -2.70 5.14
C THR A 54 13.29 -1.67 5.54
N GLU A 55 12.96 -0.39 5.49
CA GLU A 55 13.86 0.72 5.83
C GLU A 55 13.63 1.27 7.26
N THR A 56 12.60 0.81 7.96
CA THR A 56 12.29 1.27 9.32
C THR A 56 13.18 0.60 10.37
N ASP A 57 13.62 1.42 11.34
CA ASP A 57 14.31 0.95 12.53
C ASP A 57 13.35 0.56 13.66
N ASP A 58 12.07 0.94 13.54
CA ASP A 58 11.03 0.58 14.52
C ASP A 58 10.50 -0.82 14.24
N TRP A 59 11.04 -1.81 14.95
CA TRP A 59 10.59 -3.20 14.87
C TRP A 59 9.56 -3.54 15.95
N LYS A 60 9.22 -2.60 16.84
CA LYS A 60 8.40 -2.87 18.02
C LYS A 60 6.93 -3.04 17.71
N HIS A 61 6.44 -2.54 16.56
CA HIS A 61 5.07 -2.81 16.11
C HIS A 61 4.91 -4.19 15.46
N TRP A 62 6.01 -4.86 15.08
CA TRP A 62 5.99 -6.20 14.48
C TRP A 62 6.13 -7.31 15.52
N PHE A 63 7.01 -7.12 16.51
CA PHE A 63 7.20 -8.08 17.59
C PHE A 63 7.69 -7.41 18.88
N ASN A 64 7.43 -8.06 20.00
CA ASN A 64 7.97 -7.63 21.29
C ASN A 64 9.41 -8.12 21.43
N GLU A 65 10.35 -7.20 21.64
CA GLU A 65 11.74 -7.54 21.90
C GLU A 65 11.86 -8.41 23.16
N VAL A 66 12.70 -9.44 23.08
CA VAL A 66 13.08 -10.31 24.21
C VAL A 66 14.50 -9.99 24.68
N GLU A 67 14.90 -10.51 25.84
CA GLU A 67 16.25 -10.28 26.38
C GLU A 67 17.36 -10.83 25.46
N ASP A 68 17.08 -11.90 24.70
CA ASP A 68 18.01 -12.49 23.75
C ASP A 68 18.11 -11.67 22.46
N LYS A 69 19.25 -11.01 22.28
CA LYS A 69 19.56 -10.22 21.08
C LYS A 69 19.57 -11.06 19.80
N THR A 70 20.01 -12.31 19.88
CA THR A 70 20.08 -13.22 18.71
C THR A 70 18.68 -13.55 18.22
N ALA A 71 17.74 -13.79 19.15
CA ALA A 71 16.35 -14.03 18.84
C ALA A 71 15.71 -12.79 18.18
N ASN A 72 15.98 -11.59 18.70
CA ASN A 72 15.48 -10.35 18.10
C ASN A 72 16.00 -10.14 16.67
N GLU A 73 17.29 -10.39 16.41
CA GLU A 73 17.84 -10.31 15.04
C GLU A 73 17.21 -11.35 14.11
N ALA A 74 17.00 -12.59 14.59
CA ALA A 74 16.33 -13.63 13.82
C ALA A 74 14.90 -13.22 13.42
N PHE A 75 14.12 -12.64 14.34
CA PHE A 75 12.78 -12.15 14.04
C PHE A 75 12.80 -11.05 12.96
N LYS A 76 13.72 -10.08 13.05
CA LYS A 76 13.88 -9.05 12.01
C LYS A 76 14.13 -9.68 10.64
N PHE A 77 15.04 -10.65 10.54
CA PHE A 77 15.33 -11.30 9.27
C PHE A 77 14.15 -12.10 8.71
N ILE A 78 13.38 -12.78 9.57
CA ILE A 78 12.19 -13.53 9.15
C ILE A 78 11.11 -12.60 8.57
N PHE A 79 10.82 -11.48 9.23
CA PHE A 79 9.86 -10.52 8.71
C PHE A 79 10.38 -9.85 7.43
N THR A 80 11.66 -9.50 7.39
CA THR A 80 12.30 -8.95 6.21
C THR A 80 12.21 -9.92 5.01
N SER A 81 12.43 -11.22 5.22
CA SER A 81 12.30 -12.21 4.15
C SER A 81 10.85 -12.35 3.66
N TYR A 82 9.86 -12.34 4.57
CA TYR A 82 8.46 -12.35 4.17
C TYR A 82 8.06 -11.14 3.34
N PHE A 83 8.60 -9.97 3.70
CA PHE A 83 8.41 -8.76 2.91
C PHE A 83 8.99 -8.96 1.49
N TYR A 84 10.23 -9.45 1.35
CA TYR A 84 10.84 -9.67 0.04
C TYR A 84 10.14 -10.73 -0.81
N GLU A 85 9.53 -11.75 -0.20
CA GLU A 85 8.76 -12.77 -0.91
C GLU A 85 7.38 -12.31 -1.38
N SER A 86 6.84 -11.26 -0.76
CA SER A 86 5.51 -10.70 -1.07
C SER A 86 5.55 -9.52 -2.05
N ALA A 87 6.75 -9.02 -2.39
CA ALA A 87 7.00 -8.00 -3.41
C ALA A 87 7.16 -8.63 -4.81
#